data_AF-A0A9E0I5T5-F1
#
_entry.id   AF-A0A9E0I5T5-F1
#
_cell.length_a   1.000
_cell.length_b   1.000
_cell.length_c   1.000
_cell.angle_alpha   90.00
_cell.angle_beta   90.00
_cell.angle_gamma   90.00
#
_symmetry.space_group_name_H-M   'P 1'
#
loop_
_entity.id
_entity.type
_entity.pdbx_description
1 polymer ?
#
loop_
_entity_poly.entity_id
_entity_poly.type
_entity_poly.pdbx_seq_one_letter_code
_entity_poly.pdbx_strand_id
1 'polypeptide(L)'
;VGGMGMAPSGDIGDKHGLFQPAHGTAPDIAGQGKANPTAMLLSAAMMLDWLADRTGDTRLADGAALIERAVEQVFSHGSIRPIEFGGADGTAQITSAVIAALQPSAAV
;
A
#
# COMPACT_ATOMS: atom_id res chain seq x y z
N VAL A 1 4.92 5.60 13.99
CA VAL A 1 4.49 6.21 12.72
C VAL A 1 5.72 6.61 11.92
N GLY A 2 5.95 5.97 10.77
CA GLY A 2 7.18 6.11 9.95
C GLY A 2 7.05 7.09 8.77
N GLY A 3 6.66 8.36 9.03
CA GLY A 3 6.62 9.43 8.01
C GLY A 3 5.34 9.50 7.15
N MET A 4 5.09 10.67 6.54
CA MET A 4 3.88 10.92 5.70
C MET A 4 3.83 10.06 4.43
N GLY A 5 4.98 9.62 3.89
CA GLY A 5 5.06 8.77 2.69
C GLY A 5 4.44 7.38 2.86
N MET A 6 4.12 7.00 4.09
CA MET A 6 3.58 5.69 4.46
C MET A 6 2.09 5.72 4.79
N ALA A 7 1.49 6.91 4.90
CA ALA A 7 0.11 7.07 5.34
C ALA A 7 -0.87 6.95 4.16
N PRO A 8 -1.73 5.92 4.13
CA PRO A 8 -2.85 5.91 3.19
C PRO A 8 -3.92 6.92 3.62
N SER A 9 -4.80 7.31 2.69
CA SER A 9 -5.97 8.13 3.03
C SER A 9 -7.20 7.74 2.21
N GLY A 10 -8.36 8.11 2.75
CA GLY A 10 -9.66 7.91 2.12
C GLY A 10 -10.64 9.02 2.49
N ASP A 11 -11.26 9.63 1.48
CA ASP A 11 -12.35 10.58 1.63
C ASP A 11 -13.67 9.82 1.40
N ILE A 12 -14.39 9.55 2.50
CA ILE A 12 -15.58 8.70 2.48
C ILE A 12 -16.85 9.55 2.47
N GLY A 13 -17.67 9.36 1.44
CA GLY A 13 -19.03 9.91 1.36
C GLY A 13 -20.10 8.82 1.39
N ASP A 14 -21.36 9.26 1.46
CA ASP A 14 -22.51 8.35 1.58
C ASP A 14 -22.61 7.35 0.42
N LYS A 15 -22.23 7.76 -0.80
CA LYS A 15 -22.37 6.95 -2.01
C LYS A 15 -21.04 6.56 -2.66
N HIS A 16 -20.01 7.37 -2.48
CA HIS A 16 -18.72 7.19 -3.13
C HIS A 16 -17.59 7.36 -2.10
N GLY A 17 -16.44 6.74 -2.36
CA GLY A 17 -15.20 6.95 -1.64
C GLY A 17 -14.06 7.24 -2.61
N LEU A 18 -13.15 8.13 -2.23
CA LEU A 18 -11.90 8.41 -2.94
C LEU A 18 -10.74 7.96 -2.07
N PHE A 19 -9.84 7.14 -2.60
CA PHE A 19 -8.69 6.61 -1.87
C PHE A 19 -7.41 7.05 -2.56
N GLN A 20 -6.50 7.64 -1.80
CA GLN A 20 -5.29 8.26 -2.32
C GLN A 20 -4.16 8.22 -1.29
N PRO A 21 -2.88 8.21 -1.71
CA PRO A 21 -1.80 8.43 -0.77
C PRO A 21 -1.91 9.82 -0.13
N ALA A 22 -1.57 9.95 1.16
CA ALA A 22 -1.61 11.24 1.84
C ALA A 22 -0.52 12.23 1.37
N HIS A 23 0.55 11.73 0.74
CA HIS A 23 1.64 12.56 0.25
C HIS A 23 1.33 13.22 -1.10
N GLY A 24 2.01 14.34 -1.38
CA GLY A 24 1.92 15.03 -2.68
C GLY A 24 2.70 14.33 -3.80
N THR A 25 2.88 15.03 -4.93
CA THR A 25 3.44 14.47 -6.18
C THR A 25 4.98 14.31 -6.21
N ALA A 26 5.69 14.91 -5.25
CA ALA A 26 7.16 14.94 -5.18
C ALA A 26 7.85 15.25 -6.54
N PRO A 27 7.65 16.47 -7.10
CA PRO A 27 8.11 16.80 -8.45
C PRO A 27 9.62 16.69 -8.67
N ASP A 28 10.40 16.89 -7.62
CA ASP A 28 11.86 16.83 -7.59
C ASP A 28 12.43 15.43 -7.84
N ILE A 29 11.64 14.38 -7.63
CA ILE A 29 12.01 12.97 -7.88
C ILE A 29 11.19 12.31 -9.00
N ALA A 30 10.34 13.07 -9.68
CA ALA A 30 9.54 12.57 -10.79
C ALA A 30 10.43 11.97 -11.89
N GLY A 31 10.06 10.78 -12.38
CA GLY A 31 10.81 10.06 -13.42
C GLY A 31 12.11 9.38 -12.94
N GLN A 32 12.48 9.49 -11.66
CA GLN A 32 13.72 8.91 -11.14
C GLN A 32 13.53 7.51 -10.51
N GLY A 33 12.29 7.02 -10.44
CA GLY A 33 11.96 5.72 -9.84
C GLY A 33 12.19 5.66 -8.32
N LYS A 34 12.36 6.80 -7.64
CA LYS A 34 12.70 6.89 -6.21
C LYS A 34 11.49 6.91 -5.27
N ALA A 35 10.29 7.12 -5.80
CA ALA A 35 9.08 7.28 -4.98
C ALA A 35 8.76 5.99 -4.22
N ASN A 36 8.40 6.11 -2.95
CA ASN A 36 7.88 5.02 -2.15
C ASN A 36 6.37 4.80 -2.46
N PRO A 37 5.97 3.65 -3.02
CA PRO A 37 4.58 3.40 -3.39
C PRO A 37 3.69 2.94 -2.22
N THR A 38 4.22 2.84 -1.01
CA THR A 38 3.53 2.16 0.11
C THR A 38 2.18 2.80 0.46
N ALA A 39 2.12 4.12 0.60
CA ALA A 39 0.84 4.80 0.88
C ALA A 39 -0.21 4.54 -0.20
N MET A 40 0.19 4.48 -1.48
CA MET A 40 -0.72 4.17 -2.59
C MET A 40 -1.25 2.73 -2.48
N LEU A 41 -0.37 1.76 -2.21
CA LEU A 41 -0.76 0.36 -2.05
C LEU A 41 -1.73 0.16 -0.88
N LEU A 42 -1.45 0.79 0.26
CA LEU A 42 -2.33 0.72 1.44
C LEU A 42 -3.65 1.47 1.21
N SER A 43 -3.66 2.55 0.42
CA SER A 43 -4.91 3.24 0.04
C SER A 43 -5.77 2.35 -0.86
N ALA A 44 -5.16 1.55 -1.73
CA ALA A 44 -5.87 0.55 -2.52
C ALA A 44 -6.44 -0.58 -1.63
N ALA A 45 -5.72 -1.01 -0.60
CA ALA A 45 -6.25 -1.95 0.39
C ALA A 45 -7.46 -1.39 1.13
N MET A 46 -7.39 -0.14 1.61
CA MET A 46 -8.52 0.57 2.21
C MET A 46 -9.74 0.66 1.27
N MET A 47 -9.52 0.87 -0.02
CA MET A 47 -10.58 0.88 -1.03
C MET A 47 -11.27 -0.49 -1.14
N LEU A 48 -10.48 -1.57 -1.18
CA LEU A 48 -11.03 -2.93 -1.26
C LEU A 48 -11.84 -3.28 -0.03
N ASP A 49 -11.34 -2.94 1.16
CA ASP A 49 -12.03 -3.17 2.44
C ASP A 49 -13.36 -2.39 2.49
N TRP A 50 -13.34 -1.12 2.12
CA TRP A 50 -14.54 -0.30 2.02
C TRP A 50 -15.55 -0.86 1.00
N LEU A 51 -15.09 -1.36 -0.15
CA LEU A 51 -15.97 -2.01 -1.12
C LEU A 51 -16.54 -3.33 -0.59
N ALA A 52 -15.78 -4.08 0.21
CA ALA A 52 -16.26 -5.29 0.87
C ALA A 52 -17.45 -4.97 1.79
N ASP A 53 -17.31 -3.94 2.63
CA ASP A 53 -18.39 -3.46 3.50
C ASP A 53 -19.63 -3.00 2.70
N ARG A 54 -19.41 -2.30 1.59
CA ARG A 54 -20.49 -1.79 0.73
C ARG A 54 -21.26 -2.88 -0.01
N THR A 55 -20.59 -3.97 -0.37
CA THR A 55 -21.13 -4.98 -1.29
C THR A 55 -21.42 -6.32 -0.62
N GLY A 56 -20.84 -6.58 0.54
CA GLY A 56 -20.84 -7.89 1.19
C GLY A 56 -19.93 -8.93 0.52
N ASP A 57 -19.11 -8.55 -0.46
CA ASP A 57 -18.20 -9.47 -1.16
C ASP A 57 -16.91 -9.69 -0.36
N THR A 58 -16.83 -10.81 0.34
CA THR A 58 -15.69 -11.16 1.21
C THR A 58 -14.36 -11.29 0.45
N ARG A 59 -14.39 -11.53 -0.86
CA ARG A 59 -13.17 -11.62 -1.69
C ARG A 59 -12.41 -10.29 -1.74
N LEU A 60 -13.13 -9.17 -1.57
CA LEU A 60 -12.52 -7.85 -1.53
C LEU A 60 -11.80 -7.61 -0.21
N ALA A 61 -12.39 -8.01 0.92
CA ALA A 61 -11.73 -7.99 2.22
C ALA A 61 -10.51 -8.91 2.25
N ASP A 62 -10.60 -10.10 1.67
CA ASP A 62 -9.45 -11.01 1.50
C ASP A 62 -8.33 -10.32 0.69
N GLY A 63 -8.69 -9.63 -0.39
CA GLY A 63 -7.76 -8.85 -1.21
C GLY A 63 -7.07 -7.72 -0.44
N ALA A 64 -7.83 -6.97 0.36
CA ALA A 64 -7.29 -5.92 1.23
C ALA A 64 -6.26 -6.50 2.22
N ALA A 65 -6.65 -7.55 2.95
CA ALA A 65 -5.80 -8.22 3.91
C ALA A 65 -4.55 -8.85 3.29
N LEU A 66 -4.62 -9.31 2.03
CA LEU A 66 -3.45 -9.80 1.29
C LEU A 66 -2.43 -8.68 1.03
N ILE A 67 -2.89 -7.51 0.58
CA ILE A 67 -2.01 -6.36 0.32
C ILE A 67 -1.39 -5.85 1.62
N GLU A 68 -2.19 -5.66 2.67
CA GLU A 68 -1.71 -5.16 3.96
C GLU A 68 -0.64 -6.07 4.56
N ARG A 69 -0.89 -7.39 4.58
CA ARG A 69 0.08 -8.37 5.07
C ARG A 69 1.34 -8.40 4.21
N ALA A 70 1.23 -8.35 2.89
CA ALA A 70 2.39 -8.33 2.01
C ALA A 70 3.28 -7.10 2.28
N VAL A 71 2.67 -5.91 2.44
CA VAL A 71 3.39 -4.69 2.84
C VAL A 71 4.03 -4.86 4.22
N GLU A 72 3.29 -5.31 5.23
CA GLU A 72 3.82 -5.53 6.58
C GLU A 72 5.00 -6.51 6.58
N GLN A 73 4.90 -7.60 5.83
CA GLN A 73 5.95 -8.62 5.73
C GLN A 73 7.24 -8.08 5.13
N VAL A 74 7.17 -7.30 4.04
CA VAL A 74 8.40 -6.79 3.41
C VAL A 74 9.11 -5.76 4.29
N PHE A 75 8.37 -4.98 5.09
CA PHE A 75 8.95 -4.05 6.06
C PHE A 75 9.50 -4.77 7.30
N SER A 76 8.75 -5.71 7.88
CA SER A 76 9.13 -6.41 9.12
C SER A 76 10.34 -7.33 8.94
N HIS A 77 10.47 -7.99 7.78
CA HIS A 77 11.64 -8.80 7.43
C HIS A 77 12.84 -7.96 6.96
N GLY A 78 12.69 -6.64 6.79
CA GLY A 78 13.75 -5.78 6.25
C GLY A 78 14.09 -6.07 4.79
N SER A 79 13.18 -6.71 4.04
CA SER A 79 13.33 -7.01 2.62
C SER A 79 13.42 -5.74 1.76
N ILE A 80 12.91 -4.63 2.28
CA ILE A 80 12.98 -3.31 1.67
C ILE A 80 13.36 -2.26 2.70
N ARG A 81 14.02 -1.21 2.24
CA ARG A 81 14.24 0.04 2.96
C ARG A 81 14.09 1.22 1.97
N PRO A 82 12.95 1.93 2.01
CA PRO A 82 12.72 3.12 1.20
C PRO A 82 13.84 4.15 1.31
N ILE A 83 14.09 4.86 0.20
CA ILE A 83 15.14 5.88 0.11
C ILE A 83 14.99 6.99 1.17
N GLU A 84 13.76 7.42 1.48
CA GLU A 84 13.49 8.43 2.50
C GLU A 84 13.85 8.00 3.94
N PHE A 85 14.03 6.69 4.19
CA PHE A 85 14.53 6.15 5.45
C PHE A 85 16.03 5.79 5.38
N GLY A 86 16.75 6.33 4.39
CA GLY A 86 18.17 6.11 4.17
C GLY A 86 18.51 4.73 3.58
N GLY A 87 17.55 4.09 2.93
CA GLY A 87 17.80 2.86 2.17
C GLY A 87 18.05 3.12 0.68
N ALA A 88 17.93 2.07 -0.12
CA ALA A 88 18.20 2.10 -1.55
C ALA A 88 16.97 1.76 -2.42
N ASP A 89 15.85 1.40 -1.79
CA ASP A 89 14.69 0.86 -2.51
C ASP A 89 13.76 1.97 -2.97
N GLY A 90 13.57 2.03 -4.29
CA GLY A 90 12.62 2.90 -4.95
C GLY A 90 11.35 2.14 -5.36
N THR A 91 10.60 2.74 -6.28
CA THR A 91 9.27 2.26 -6.70
C THR A 91 9.30 0.82 -7.19
N ALA A 92 10.23 0.47 -8.07
CA ALA A 92 10.31 -0.86 -8.67
C ALA A 92 10.68 -1.95 -7.66
N GLN A 93 11.65 -1.67 -6.77
CA GLN A 93 12.12 -2.60 -5.76
C GLN A 93 11.01 -2.90 -4.75
N ILE A 94 10.38 -1.85 -4.22
CA ILE A 94 9.29 -1.97 -3.25
C ILE A 94 8.11 -2.73 -3.87
N THR A 95 7.71 -2.37 -5.09
CA THR A 95 6.60 -3.02 -5.79
C THR A 95 6.89 -4.51 -6.03
N SER A 96 8.10 -4.85 -6.48
CA SER A 96 8.49 -6.24 -6.75
C SER A 96 8.50 -7.08 -5.47
N ALA A 97 9.01 -6.52 -4.37
CA ALA A 97 9.02 -7.19 -3.07
C ALA A 97 7.60 -7.45 -2.56
N VAL A 98 6.71 -6.47 -2.65
CA VAL A 98 5.30 -6.63 -2.25
C VAL A 98 4.61 -7.68 -3.10
N ILE A 99 4.78 -7.65 -4.42
CA ILE A 99 4.21 -8.67 -5.33
C ILE A 99 4.68 -10.07 -4.96
N ALA A 100 5.98 -10.25 -4.68
CA ALA A 100 6.52 -11.55 -4.25
C ALA A 100 5.91 -12.03 -2.92
N ALA A 101 5.56 -11.10 -2.03
CA ALA A 101 4.94 -11.37 -0.75
C ALA A 101 3.41 -11.58 -0.81
N LEU A 102 2.77 -11.38 -1.97
CA LEU A 102 1.35 -11.72 -2.17
C LEU A 102 1.17 -13.25 -2.22
N GLN A 103 1.17 -13.87 -1.05
CA GLN A 103 0.81 -15.27 -0.88
C GLN A 103 -0.62 -15.36 -0.34
N PRO A 104 -1.49 -16.21 -0.91
CA PRO A 104 -2.81 -16.46 -0.34
C PRO A 104 -2.65 -16.85 1.12
N SER A 105 -3.54 -16.36 1.99
CA SER A 105 -3.60 -16.87 3.36
C SER A 105 -3.76 -18.38 3.28
N ALA A 106 -2.82 -19.14 3.83
CA ALA A 106 -3.09 -20.54 4.11
C ALA A 106 -4.33 -20.54 5.01
N ALA A 107 -5.43 -21.12 4.52
CA ALA A 107 -6.63 -21.29 5.32
C ALA A 107 -6.23 -22.09 6.56
N VAL A 108 -6.41 -21.50 7.74
CA VAL A 108 -6.28 -22.18 9.03
C VAL A 108 -7.54 -23.00 9.26
#